data_AF-A0A1Q4WTR0-F1
#
_entry.id   AF-A0A1Q4WTR0-F1
#
_cell.length_a   1.000
_cell.length_b   1.000
_cell.length_c   1.000
_cell.angle_alpha   90.00
_cell.angle_beta   90.00
_cell.angle_gamma   90.00
#
_symmetry.space_group_name_H-M   'P 1'
#
loop_
_entity.id
_entity.type
_entity.pdbx_description
1 polymer ?
#
loop_
_entity_poly.entity_id
_entity_poly.type
_entity_poly.pdbx_seq_one_letter_code
_entity_poly.pdbx_strand_id
1 'polypeptide(L)'
;MVPIKRTSRPRSARPPYRAAPAGLLPVLALLLAGCGGSPDDPGAPLSEAAESDAPASASETDGSPDTSRFDRFDPEVGALDTTLFYCAPGLADSVRDGCDLDRIRSTVTDDVVEPIREEVEASPDPEEYADVSAALDGLDGAVEELGACEDWFGSEEHGSTTECGQAWSSLNSYWRDLTDAVGYGVP
;
A
#
# COMPACT_ATOMS: atom_id res chain seq x y z
N MET A 1 36.89 19.44 -51.48
CA MET A 1 36.89 17.96 -51.59
C MET A 1 37.33 17.42 -50.24
N VAL A 2 36.39 16.88 -49.45
CA VAL A 2 36.62 16.42 -48.06
C VAL A 2 36.09 14.99 -47.98
N PRO A 3 36.86 13.99 -47.50
CA PRO A 3 36.36 12.62 -47.42
C PRO A 3 35.45 12.44 -46.20
N ILE A 4 34.19 12.10 -46.44
CA ILE A 4 33.23 11.68 -45.41
C ILE A 4 33.59 10.26 -44.98
N LYS A 5 34.11 10.13 -43.76
CA LYS A 5 34.43 8.86 -43.11
C LYS A 5 33.13 8.20 -42.66
N ARG A 6 32.66 7.18 -43.39
CA ARG A 6 31.49 6.37 -43.01
C ARG A 6 31.90 5.45 -41.85
N THR A 7 31.40 5.71 -40.65
CA THR A 7 31.47 4.78 -39.52
C THR A 7 30.30 3.80 -39.59
N SER A 8 30.62 2.51 -39.61
CA SER A 8 29.67 1.40 -39.70
C SER A 8 28.86 1.26 -38.41
N ARG A 9 27.52 1.17 -38.53
CA ARG A 9 26.62 0.74 -37.44
C ARG A 9 26.95 -0.70 -37.02
N PRO A 10 27.10 -1.01 -35.73
CA PRO A 10 27.04 -2.39 -35.27
C PRO A 10 25.59 -2.92 -35.34
N ARG A 11 25.52 -4.17 -35.78
CA ARG A 11 24.33 -4.94 -36.12
C ARG A 11 23.65 -5.42 -34.84
N SER A 12 22.32 -5.33 -34.81
CA SER A 12 21.42 -5.93 -33.82
C SER A 12 21.79 -7.40 -33.53
N ALA A 13 22.03 -7.70 -32.26
CA ALA A 13 22.17 -9.07 -31.76
C ALA A 13 21.01 -9.35 -30.81
N ARG A 14 20.01 -10.10 -31.29
CA ARG A 14 18.98 -10.72 -30.44
C ARG A 14 19.63 -11.84 -29.61
N PRO A 15 19.38 -11.93 -28.30
CA PRO A 15 19.69 -13.15 -27.56
C PRO A 15 18.70 -14.28 -27.94
N PRO A 16 19.15 -15.54 -28.00
CA PRO A 16 18.32 -16.68 -28.37
C PRO A 16 17.44 -17.17 -27.21
N TYR A 17 16.18 -17.47 -27.53
CA TYR A 17 15.28 -18.31 -26.73
C TYR A 17 15.91 -19.68 -26.43
N ARG A 18 15.87 -20.11 -25.16
CA ARG A 18 15.93 -21.48 -24.62
C ARG A 18 15.90 -21.36 -23.09
N ALA A 19 15.24 -22.19 -22.28
CA ALA A 19 14.31 -23.29 -22.45
C ALA A 19 13.60 -23.46 -21.09
N ALA A 20 12.31 -23.76 -21.10
CA ALA A 20 11.59 -24.19 -19.91
C ALA A 20 11.96 -25.63 -19.55
N PRO A 21 12.25 -25.94 -18.28
CA PRO A 21 12.04 -27.29 -17.75
C PRO A 21 10.65 -27.37 -17.12
N ALA A 22 9.87 -28.30 -17.68
CA ALA A 22 8.68 -28.86 -17.07
C ALA A 22 9.01 -29.46 -15.68
N GLY A 23 8.21 -29.11 -14.68
CA GLY A 23 8.29 -29.67 -13.33
C GLY A 23 6.88 -29.86 -12.78
N LEU A 24 6.47 -31.12 -12.74
CA LEU A 24 5.20 -31.69 -12.30
C LEU A 24 4.66 -31.17 -10.94
N LEU A 25 3.39 -30.77 -10.90
CA LEU A 25 2.47 -31.02 -9.76
C LEU A 25 2.09 -32.53 -9.77
N PRO A 26 1.51 -33.17 -8.73
CA PRO A 26 0.91 -32.65 -7.47
C PRO A 26 1.30 -33.45 -6.20
N VAL A 27 1.14 -32.90 -5.00
CA VAL A 27 0.93 -33.73 -3.79
C VAL A 27 -0.23 -33.18 -2.98
N LEU A 28 -1.34 -33.90 -3.11
CA LEU A 28 -2.54 -33.86 -2.30
C LEU A 28 -2.34 -34.84 -1.14
N ALA A 29 -2.33 -34.37 0.09
CA ALA A 29 -2.41 -35.19 1.30
C ALA A 29 -2.78 -34.27 2.48
N LEU A 30 -3.68 -34.58 3.40
CA LEU A 30 -4.69 -35.61 3.55
C LEU A 30 -5.57 -35.08 4.70
N LEU A 31 -6.89 -35.12 4.51
CA LEU A 31 -7.89 -34.90 5.55
C LEU A 31 -7.76 -35.93 6.71
N LEU A 32 -8.31 -35.55 7.87
CA LEU A 32 -8.88 -36.39 8.95
C LEU A 32 -7.97 -36.84 10.12
N ALA A 33 -8.05 -36.12 11.24
CA ALA A 33 -8.26 -36.64 12.61
C ALA A 33 -8.51 -35.45 13.56
N GLY A 34 -9.54 -35.35 14.39
CA GLY A 34 -10.66 -36.24 14.66
C GLY A 34 -11.75 -35.45 15.40
N CYS A 35 -12.97 -35.59 14.92
CA CYS A 35 -14.19 -35.36 15.68
C CYS A 35 -14.48 -36.67 16.43
N GLY A 36 -14.64 -36.62 17.74
CA GLY A 36 -14.89 -37.80 18.57
C GLY A 36 -15.27 -37.40 19.98
N GLY A 37 -16.52 -37.00 20.18
CA GLY A 37 -17.12 -36.93 21.51
C GLY A 37 -17.60 -38.30 21.98
N SER A 38 -17.64 -38.51 23.30
CA SER A 38 -18.75 -39.12 24.06
C SER A 38 -18.35 -39.46 25.51
N PRO A 39 -19.34 -39.67 26.42
CA PRO A 39 -19.38 -39.07 27.77
C PRO A 39 -19.24 -40.08 28.93
N ASP A 40 -19.42 -39.53 30.14
CA ASP A 40 -19.78 -40.17 31.42
C ASP A 40 -18.73 -41.03 32.16
N ASP A 41 -18.20 -40.47 33.26
CA ASP A 41 -18.05 -41.22 34.51
C ASP A 41 -18.36 -40.29 35.71
N PRO A 42 -19.36 -40.61 36.56
CA PRO A 42 -19.75 -39.79 37.70
C PRO A 42 -19.02 -40.24 38.97
N GLY A 43 -18.13 -39.39 39.48
CA GLY A 43 -17.39 -39.65 40.72
C GLY A 43 -16.93 -38.39 41.42
N ALA A 44 -17.86 -37.65 42.03
CA ALA A 44 -17.55 -36.63 43.05
C ALA A 44 -16.97 -37.35 44.31
N PRO A 45 -16.14 -36.71 45.17
CA PRO A 45 -16.55 -35.47 45.86
C PRO A 45 -15.46 -34.43 46.19
N LEU A 46 -15.95 -33.18 46.31
CA LEU A 46 -15.51 -32.13 47.23
C LEU A 46 -14.03 -31.72 47.21
N SER A 47 -13.75 -30.60 46.54
CA SER A 47 -12.73 -29.67 46.99
C SER A 47 -13.24 -28.24 46.83
N GLU A 48 -13.43 -27.63 47.99
CA GLU A 48 -13.64 -26.22 48.23
C GLU A 48 -12.50 -25.43 47.58
N ALA A 49 -12.80 -24.56 46.61
CA ALA A 49 -11.87 -23.55 46.14
C ALA A 49 -12.66 -22.39 45.50
N ALA A 50 -12.63 -21.27 46.20
CA ALA A 50 -12.88 -19.90 45.75
C ALA A 50 -14.03 -19.67 44.77
N GLU A 51 -15.06 -18.95 45.22
CA GLU A 51 -15.84 -18.06 44.35
C GLU A 51 -14.86 -17.07 43.70
N SER A 52 -14.31 -17.47 42.55
CA SER A 52 -13.77 -16.56 41.56
C SER A 52 -14.96 -15.79 41.01
N ASP A 53 -15.10 -14.55 41.46
CA ASP A 53 -15.68 -13.48 40.62
C ASP A 53 -15.02 -13.60 39.25
N ALA A 54 -15.75 -14.20 38.31
CA ALA A 54 -15.35 -14.21 36.92
C ALA A 54 -15.24 -12.74 36.52
N PRO A 55 -14.07 -12.24 36.06
CA PRO A 55 -14.07 -10.96 35.40
C PRO A 55 -15.06 -11.10 34.25
N ALA A 56 -16.04 -10.20 34.21
CA ALA A 56 -16.90 -10.03 33.06
C ALA A 56 -16.03 -10.18 31.83
N SER A 57 -16.39 -11.12 30.95
CA SER A 57 -15.76 -11.24 29.64
C SER A 57 -15.76 -9.84 29.05
N ALA A 58 -14.60 -9.18 29.15
CA ALA A 58 -14.34 -7.99 28.37
C ALA A 58 -14.53 -8.50 26.96
N SER A 59 -15.62 -8.05 26.32
CA SER A 59 -15.74 -8.16 24.89
C SER A 59 -14.38 -7.75 24.38
N GLU A 60 -13.66 -8.69 23.76
CA GLU A 60 -12.46 -8.40 22.99
C GLU A 60 -12.97 -7.45 21.91
N THR A 61 -12.91 -6.16 22.24
CA THR A 61 -13.07 -5.10 21.27
C THR A 61 -11.86 -5.34 20.41
N ASP A 62 -12.12 -5.88 19.22
CA ASP A 62 -11.14 -5.99 18.15
C ASP A 62 -10.37 -4.67 18.18
N GLY A 63 -9.12 -4.71 18.64
CA GLY A 63 -8.36 -3.54 19.11
C GLY A 63 -7.92 -2.61 17.98
N SER A 64 -8.64 -2.67 16.86
CA SER A 64 -8.46 -1.84 15.69
C SER A 64 -9.14 -0.49 15.93
N PRO A 65 -8.46 0.63 15.62
CA PRO A 65 -9.05 1.96 15.75
C PRO A 65 -10.32 2.07 14.89
N ASP A 66 -11.27 2.90 15.34
CA ASP A 66 -12.46 3.21 14.56
C ASP A 66 -12.08 4.08 13.34
N THR A 67 -12.06 3.47 12.16
CA THR A 67 -11.72 4.18 10.92
C THR A 67 -12.91 4.88 10.27
N SER A 68 -14.14 4.71 10.78
CA SER A 68 -15.36 5.27 10.16
C SER A 68 -15.37 6.80 10.07
N ARG A 69 -14.56 7.47 10.88
CA ARG A 69 -14.35 8.92 10.80
C ARG A 69 -13.70 9.36 9.48
N PHE A 70 -12.93 8.47 8.87
CA PHE A 70 -12.24 8.76 7.62
C PHE A 70 -13.18 8.64 6.42
N ASP A 71 -14.31 7.92 6.50
CA ASP A 71 -15.31 7.72 5.42
C ASP A 71 -15.72 9.00 4.66
N ARG A 72 -15.56 10.17 5.29
CA ARG A 72 -15.81 11.46 4.64
C ARG A 72 -14.82 11.81 3.52
N PHE A 73 -13.63 11.21 3.51
CA PHE A 73 -12.55 11.44 2.56
C PHE A 73 -12.52 10.43 1.41
N ASP A 74 -13.46 9.47 1.36
CA ASP A 74 -13.55 8.47 0.29
C ASP A 74 -13.53 9.07 -1.12
N PRO A 75 -14.23 10.20 -1.40
CA PRO A 75 -14.21 10.80 -2.72
C PRO A 75 -12.82 11.28 -3.14
N GLU A 76 -12.12 11.98 -2.24
CA GLU A 76 -10.79 12.54 -2.46
C GLU A 76 -9.75 11.42 -2.59
N VAL A 77 -9.82 10.42 -1.71
CA VAL A 77 -8.93 9.25 -1.75
C VAL A 77 -9.16 8.43 -3.02
N GLY A 78 -10.40 8.13 -3.38
CA GLY A 78 -10.70 7.40 -4.62
C GLY A 78 -10.25 8.15 -5.89
N ALA A 79 -10.40 9.48 -5.91
CA ALA A 79 -9.95 10.31 -7.02
C ALA A 79 -8.42 10.34 -7.13
N LEU A 80 -7.71 10.43 -6.01
CA LEU A 80 -6.25 10.42 -5.99
C LEU A 80 -5.69 9.04 -6.35
N ASP A 81 -6.27 7.94 -5.85
CA ASP A 81 -5.88 6.57 -6.24
C ASP A 81 -5.96 6.37 -7.76
N THR A 82 -7.08 6.81 -8.32
CA THR A 82 -7.30 6.84 -9.78
C THR A 82 -6.22 7.67 -10.47
N THR A 83 -5.92 8.86 -9.95
CA THR A 83 -4.91 9.77 -10.53
C THR A 83 -3.51 9.16 -10.47
N LEU A 84 -3.07 8.62 -9.34
CA LEU A 84 -1.76 7.99 -9.18
C LEU A 84 -1.60 6.78 -10.11
N PHE A 85 -2.66 5.99 -10.30
CA PHE A 85 -2.65 4.88 -11.24
C PHE A 85 -2.53 5.35 -12.70
N TYR A 86 -3.33 6.33 -13.13
CA TYR A 86 -3.36 6.79 -14.52
C TYR A 86 -2.17 7.68 -14.89
N CYS A 87 -1.62 8.42 -13.94
CA CYS A 87 -0.52 9.34 -14.13
C CYS A 87 0.86 8.71 -13.85
N ALA A 88 0.92 7.39 -13.66
CA ALA A 88 2.19 6.71 -13.45
C ALA A 88 3.19 7.04 -14.59
N PRO A 89 4.42 7.49 -14.24
CA PRO A 89 5.46 7.79 -15.21
C PRO A 89 5.72 6.63 -16.18
N GLY A 90 5.90 6.95 -17.45
CA GLY A 90 6.17 5.96 -18.51
C GLY A 90 4.95 5.28 -19.10
N LEU A 91 3.74 5.63 -18.66
CA LEU A 91 2.53 5.34 -19.41
C LEU A 91 2.38 6.33 -20.56
N ALA A 92 1.94 5.86 -21.73
CA ALA A 92 1.74 6.70 -22.92
C ALA A 92 0.74 7.86 -22.71
N ASP A 93 0.01 7.82 -21.60
CA ASP A 93 -1.04 8.75 -21.21
C ASP A 93 -0.66 9.66 -20.03
N SER A 94 0.57 9.56 -19.48
CA SER A 94 1.00 10.35 -18.32
C SER A 94 1.26 11.84 -18.62
N VAL A 95 1.16 12.25 -19.89
CA VAL A 95 1.25 13.66 -20.34
C VAL A 95 -0.14 14.29 -20.56
N ARG A 96 -1.21 13.61 -20.11
CA ARG A 96 -2.59 14.10 -20.26
C ARG A 96 -2.91 15.23 -19.28
N ASP A 97 -3.93 16.02 -19.63
CA ASP A 97 -4.55 16.99 -18.74
C ASP A 97 -4.90 16.33 -17.39
N GLY A 98 -4.26 16.80 -16.31
CA GLY A 98 -4.46 16.26 -14.96
C GLY A 98 -3.27 15.48 -14.39
N CYS A 99 -2.32 15.05 -15.21
CA CYS A 99 -1.08 14.38 -14.76
C CYS A 99 0.09 15.35 -14.59
N ASP A 100 -0.21 16.58 -14.18
CA ASP A 100 0.81 17.56 -13.82
C ASP A 100 1.36 17.25 -12.43
N LEU A 101 2.68 17.20 -12.28
CA LEU A 101 3.31 16.79 -11.02
C LEU A 101 2.98 17.74 -9.88
N ASP A 102 2.96 19.05 -10.12
CA ASP A 102 2.58 20.03 -9.10
C ASP A 102 1.13 19.85 -8.67
N ARG A 103 0.23 19.58 -9.62
CA ARG A 103 -1.16 19.25 -9.29
C ARG A 103 -1.26 17.98 -8.45
N ILE A 104 -0.55 16.92 -8.81
CA ILE A 104 -0.56 15.67 -8.02
C ILE A 104 -0.06 15.93 -6.60
N ARG A 105 1.05 16.66 -6.46
CA ARG A 105 1.64 17.01 -5.16
C ARG A 105 0.67 17.83 -4.31
N SER A 106 0.07 18.87 -4.89
CA SER A 106 -0.93 19.72 -4.23
C SER A 106 -2.16 18.89 -3.80
N THR A 107 -2.71 18.03 -4.65
CA THR A 107 -3.83 17.18 -4.25
C THR A 107 -3.47 16.19 -3.16
N VAL A 108 -2.27 15.58 -3.18
CA VAL A 108 -1.82 14.71 -2.08
C VAL A 108 -1.77 15.51 -0.77
N THR A 109 -1.10 16.66 -0.76
CA THR A 109 -0.89 17.44 0.46
C THR A 109 -2.18 18.12 0.94
N ASP A 110 -2.78 18.96 0.10
CA ASP A 110 -3.86 19.87 0.47
C ASP A 110 -5.21 19.16 0.59
N ASP A 111 -5.49 18.18 -0.28
CA ASP A 111 -6.80 17.52 -0.32
C ASP A 111 -6.86 16.25 0.53
N VAL A 112 -5.71 15.63 0.86
CA VAL A 112 -5.67 14.37 1.61
C VAL A 112 -4.83 14.45 2.88
N VAL A 113 -3.56 14.87 2.80
CA VAL A 113 -2.68 14.82 3.98
C VAL A 113 -3.12 15.80 5.05
N GLU A 114 -3.29 17.08 4.73
CA GLU A 114 -3.71 18.09 5.72
C GLU A 114 -5.06 17.74 6.36
N PRO A 115 -6.12 17.41 5.61
CA PRO A 115 -7.43 17.16 6.21
C PRO A 115 -7.48 15.89 7.07
N ILE A 116 -6.76 14.82 6.70
CA ILE A 116 -6.69 13.60 7.50
C ILE A 116 -5.83 13.84 8.74
N ARG A 117 -4.72 14.57 8.63
CA ARG A 117 -3.89 14.94 9.78
C ARG A 117 -4.70 15.74 10.80
N GLU A 118 -5.45 16.74 10.36
CA GLU A 118 -6.35 17.51 11.24
C GLU A 118 -7.39 16.61 11.93
N GLU A 119 -7.94 15.62 11.23
CA GLU A 119 -8.91 14.68 11.80
C GLU A 119 -8.29 13.76 12.87
N VAL A 120 -7.05 13.30 12.64
CA VAL A 120 -6.28 12.53 13.62
C VAL A 120 -5.95 13.38 14.84
N GLU A 121 -5.45 14.61 14.65
CA GLU A 121 -5.09 15.52 15.75
C GLU A 121 -6.29 15.96 16.58
N ALA A 122 -7.47 16.06 15.96
CA ALA A 122 -8.73 16.36 16.65
C ALA A 122 -9.32 15.15 17.39
N SER A 123 -8.77 13.95 17.21
CA SER A 123 -9.18 12.75 17.92
C SER A 123 -8.98 12.87 19.44
N PRO A 124 -9.88 12.30 20.27
CA PRO A 124 -9.60 12.14 21.70
C PRO A 124 -8.37 11.27 21.97
N ASP A 125 -8.08 10.31 21.09
CA ASP A 125 -7.02 9.33 21.21
C ASP A 125 -6.19 9.30 19.90
N PRO A 126 -5.34 10.30 19.64
CA PRO A 126 -4.56 10.38 18.39
C PRO A 126 -3.52 9.26 18.27
N GLU A 127 -3.04 8.73 19.40
CA GLU A 127 -2.05 7.64 19.43
C GLU A 127 -2.59 6.32 18.85
N GLU A 128 -3.92 6.14 18.81
CA GLU A 128 -4.54 4.98 18.15
C GLU A 128 -4.38 5.00 16.63
N TYR A 129 -4.06 6.16 16.05
CA TYR A 129 -3.87 6.38 14.62
C TYR A 129 -2.40 6.60 14.26
N ALA A 130 -1.48 5.94 14.98
CA ALA A 130 -0.04 6.04 14.75
C ALA A 130 0.35 5.61 13.31
N ASP A 131 -0.28 4.56 12.78
CA ASP A 131 -0.02 4.08 11.42
C ASP A 131 -0.49 5.08 10.36
N VAL A 132 -1.66 5.72 10.58
CA VAL A 132 -2.14 6.82 9.73
C VAL A 132 -1.14 7.97 9.76
N SER A 133 -0.70 8.39 10.95
CA SER A 133 0.27 9.48 11.11
C SER A 133 1.59 9.20 10.40
N ALA A 134 2.11 7.97 10.53
CA ALA A 134 3.34 7.55 9.85
C ALA A 134 3.19 7.54 8.32
N ALA A 135 2.04 7.11 7.81
CA ALA A 135 1.77 7.13 6.37
C ALA A 135 1.65 8.57 5.83
N LEU A 136 1.01 9.48 6.58
CA LEU A 136 0.92 10.91 6.23
C LEU A 136 2.31 11.57 6.19
N ASP A 137 3.16 11.31 7.18
CA ASP A 137 4.55 11.81 7.20
C ASP A 137 5.38 11.26 6.04
N GLY A 138 5.17 9.99 5.68
CA GLY A 138 5.78 9.37 4.51
C GLY A 138 5.33 10.00 3.19
N LEU A 139 4.02 10.30 3.05
CA LEU A 139 3.47 10.99 1.89
C LEU A 139 4.06 12.39 1.72
N ASP A 140 4.11 13.18 2.79
CA ASP A 140 4.74 14.51 2.78
C ASP A 140 6.20 14.45 2.33
N GLY A 141 6.98 13.51 2.90
CA GLY A 141 8.37 13.29 2.52
C GLY A 141 8.52 12.92 1.04
N ALA A 142 7.70 12.00 0.54
CA ALA A 142 7.72 11.60 -0.86
C ALA A 142 7.31 12.74 -1.82
N VAL A 143 6.35 13.58 -1.42
CA VAL A 143 5.92 14.77 -2.17
C VAL A 143 7.03 15.83 -2.22
N GLU A 144 7.79 16.01 -1.13
CA GLU A 144 8.96 16.89 -1.10
C GLU A 144 10.05 16.39 -2.05
N GLU A 145 10.39 15.09 -2.00
CA GLU A 145 11.38 14.47 -2.89
C GLU A 145 10.98 14.60 -4.38
N LEU A 146 9.69 14.43 -4.68
CA LEU A 146 9.17 14.58 -6.04
C LEU A 146 9.26 16.01 -6.57
N GLY A 147 9.39 17.03 -5.72
CA GLY A 147 9.49 18.42 -6.18
C GLY A 147 10.68 18.69 -7.11
N ALA A 148 11.73 17.88 -7.03
CA ALA A 148 12.88 17.98 -7.93
C ALA A 148 12.72 17.20 -9.26
N CYS A 149 11.57 16.56 -9.48
CA CYS A 149 11.38 15.53 -10.50
C CYS A 149 10.42 15.92 -11.64
N GLU A 150 10.04 17.19 -11.77
CA GLU A 150 9.15 17.69 -12.84
C GLU A 150 9.63 17.28 -14.23
N ASP A 151 10.90 17.54 -14.55
CA ASP A 151 11.50 17.19 -15.85
C ASP A 151 11.48 15.68 -16.11
N TRP A 152 11.73 14.88 -15.07
CA TRP A 152 11.72 13.43 -15.17
C TRP A 152 10.30 12.90 -15.41
N PHE A 153 9.30 13.48 -14.73
CA PHE A 153 7.91 13.07 -14.82
C PHE A 153 7.32 13.28 -16.22
N GLY A 154 7.68 14.38 -16.88
CA GLY A 154 7.27 14.70 -18.25
C GLY A 154 8.16 14.12 -19.37
N SER A 155 9.28 13.48 -19.03
CA SER A 155 10.21 12.92 -20.02
C SER A 155 9.68 11.62 -20.66
N GLU A 156 10.37 11.07 -21.67
CA GLU A 156 10.08 9.71 -22.19
C GLU A 156 10.95 8.63 -21.51
N GLU A 157 11.93 9.03 -20.68
CA GLU A 157 12.90 8.14 -20.03
C GLU A 157 12.62 8.02 -18.53
N HIS A 158 11.85 6.99 -18.17
CA HIS A 158 11.54 6.68 -16.78
C HIS A 158 12.25 5.40 -16.35
N GLY A 159 13.00 5.47 -15.26
CA GLY A 159 13.61 4.31 -14.62
C GLY A 159 13.23 4.30 -13.16
N SER A 160 12.66 3.19 -12.67
CA SER A 160 12.32 3.04 -11.25
C SER A 160 13.53 3.06 -10.31
N THR A 161 14.74 2.92 -10.87
CA THR A 161 16.00 2.97 -10.12
C THR A 161 16.61 4.37 -10.02
N THR A 162 16.03 5.38 -10.66
CA THR A 162 16.45 6.78 -10.47
C THR A 162 15.90 7.31 -9.15
N GLU A 163 16.46 8.41 -8.65
CA GLU A 163 15.95 9.08 -7.44
C GLU A 163 14.47 9.45 -7.61
N CYS A 164 14.07 9.98 -8.77
CA CYS A 164 12.68 10.29 -9.07
C CYS A 164 11.77 9.06 -9.19
N GLY A 165 12.28 7.96 -9.75
CA GLY A 165 11.56 6.69 -9.78
C GLY A 165 11.34 6.11 -8.38
N GLN A 166 12.31 6.28 -7.49
CA GLN A 166 12.21 5.89 -6.08
C GLN A 166 11.23 6.78 -5.34
N ALA A 167 11.30 8.11 -5.49
CA ALA A 167 10.36 9.05 -4.88
C ALA A 167 8.91 8.76 -5.30
N TRP A 168 8.67 8.50 -6.60
CA TRP A 168 7.35 8.06 -7.08
C TRP A 168 6.91 6.73 -6.48
N SER A 169 7.83 5.77 -6.37
CA SER A 169 7.53 4.47 -5.74
C SER A 169 7.21 4.62 -4.25
N SER A 170 7.93 5.49 -3.53
CA SER A 170 7.68 5.81 -2.12
C SER A 170 6.30 6.44 -1.96
N LEU A 171 5.95 7.42 -2.80
CA LEU A 171 4.61 8.02 -2.81
C LEU A 171 3.52 6.95 -2.93
N ASN A 172 3.65 6.03 -3.90
CA ASN A 172 2.68 4.95 -4.09
C ASN A 172 2.65 3.94 -2.92
N SER A 173 3.78 3.74 -2.25
CA SER A 173 3.85 2.87 -1.07
C SER A 173 3.13 3.51 0.11
N TYR A 174 3.46 4.75 0.45
CA TYR A 174 2.82 5.45 1.56
C TYR A 174 1.35 5.74 1.29
N TRP A 175 0.96 5.93 0.02
CA TRP A 175 -0.43 5.98 -0.37
C TRP A 175 -1.18 4.70 0.00
N ARG A 176 -0.61 3.54 -0.30
CA ARG A 176 -1.19 2.25 0.07
C ARG A 176 -1.26 2.07 1.58
N ASP A 177 -0.18 2.40 2.28
CA ASP A 177 -0.12 2.31 3.73
C ASP A 177 -1.20 3.20 4.38
N LEU A 178 -1.39 4.41 3.84
CA LEU A 178 -2.48 5.29 4.28
C LEU A 178 -3.83 4.62 4.03
N THR A 179 -4.12 4.20 2.80
CA THR A 179 -5.42 3.58 2.46
C THR A 179 -5.73 2.34 3.28
N ASP A 180 -4.72 1.53 3.63
CA ASP A 180 -4.88 0.37 4.52
C ASP A 180 -5.19 0.82 5.95
N ALA A 181 -4.40 1.77 6.48
CA ALA A 181 -4.55 2.27 7.84
C ALA A 181 -5.88 2.99 8.10
N VAL A 182 -6.46 3.65 7.10
CA VAL A 182 -7.78 4.28 7.21
C VAL A 182 -8.93 3.35 6.77
N GLY A 183 -8.65 2.08 6.45
CA GLY A 183 -9.68 1.07 6.20
C GLY A 183 -10.27 1.06 4.79
N TYR A 184 -9.62 1.68 3.81
CA TYR A 184 -10.00 1.64 2.38
C TYR A 184 -9.42 0.44 1.62
N GLY A 185 -8.66 -0.41 2.29
CA GLY A 185 -8.09 -1.63 1.72
C GLY A 185 -9.13 -2.47 0.97
N VAL A 186 -8.84 -2.77 -0.30
CA VAL A 186 -9.65 -3.69 -1.11
C VAL A 186 -9.64 -5.08 -0.43
N PRO A 187 -10.80 -5.74 -0.24
CA PRO A 187 -10.84 -7.11 0.29
C PRO A 187 -10.12 -8.14 -0.61
#